data_AF-A0A4V1RMV4-F1
#
_entry.id   AF-A0A4V1RMV4-F1
#
_cell.length_a   1.000
_cell.length_b   1.000
_cell.length_c   1.000
_cell.angle_alpha   90.00
_cell.angle_beta   90.00
_cell.angle_gamma   90.00
#
_symmetry.space_group_name_H-M   'P 1'
#
loop_
_entity.id
_entity.type
_entity.pdbx_description
1 polymer ?
#
loop_
_entity_poly.entity_id
_entity_poly.type
_entity_poly.pdbx_seq_one_letter_code
_entity_poly.pdbx_strand_id
1 'polypeptide(L)'
;MSSVLVQAALPTARATRWTPGAALAGLLVAATALTGYADRPADLVLAIAAAGLAATVVAGLQDPAAALLEALPVSVMRRRVLRLAVVGAPALAVWWLLDSLSTAQLSGPGPLLALTATGVAVAVWAPPRRAVLLGASTPVALFTLHQVVPSGTTSDVIAWWLTDPWWVLAAATLLCVAGRRR
;
A
#
# COMPACT_ATOMS: atom_id res chain seq x y z
N MET A 1 9.98 21.25 5.57
CA MET A 1 9.45 20.24 6.53
C MET A 1 9.80 20.70 7.94
N SER A 2 8.81 20.88 8.82
CA SER A 2 9.02 21.39 10.18
C SER A 2 9.73 20.36 11.06
N SER A 3 10.74 20.78 11.83
CA SER A 3 11.50 19.97 12.81
C SER A 3 10.64 19.05 13.70
N VAL A 4 9.44 19.51 14.04
CA VAL A 4 8.42 18.77 14.80
C VAL A 4 8.01 17.45 14.15
N LEU A 5 7.93 17.38 12.81
CA LEU A 5 7.56 16.13 12.11
C LEU A 5 8.67 15.10 12.14
N VAL A 6 9.93 15.55 12.05
CA VAL A 6 11.10 14.67 12.15
C VAL A 6 11.21 14.10 13.56
N GLN A 7 10.99 14.93 14.58
CA GLN A 7 10.96 14.50 15.97
C GLN A 7 9.81 13.52 16.27
N ALA A 8 8.67 13.66 15.60
CA ALA A 8 7.53 12.74 15.73
C ALA A 8 7.68 11.43 14.93
N ALA A 9 8.60 11.36 13.96
CA ALA A 9 8.76 10.17 13.11
C ALA A 9 9.25 8.95 13.90
N LEU A 10 10.26 9.14 14.74
CA LEU A 10 10.88 8.07 15.54
C LEU A 10 9.93 7.41 16.55
N PRO A 11 9.14 8.14 17.36
CA PRO A 11 8.14 7.53 18.23
C PRO A 11 7.02 6.86 17.43
N THR A 12 6.61 7.43 16.29
CA THR A 12 5.61 6.81 15.39
C THR A 12 6.11 5.49 14.83
N ALA A 13 7.38 5.43 14.41
CA ALA A 13 8.01 4.20 13.94
C ALA A 13 8.05 3.15 15.04
N ARG A 14 8.44 3.49 16.28
CA ARG A 14 8.47 2.53 17.40
C ARG A 14 7.10 1.99 17.79
N ALA A 15 6.04 2.79 17.65
CA ALA A 15 4.68 2.37 17.95
C ALA A 15 4.05 1.49 16.85
N THR A 16 4.68 1.41 15.68
CA THR A 16 4.18 0.62 14.55
C THR A 16 4.48 -0.86 14.76
N ARG A 17 3.50 -1.72 14.54
CA ARG A 17 3.69 -3.18 14.59
C ARG A 17 4.37 -3.65 13.30
N TRP A 18 5.70 -3.71 13.29
CA TRP A 18 6.50 -4.10 12.13
C TRP A 18 6.46 -5.59 11.81
N THR A 19 6.17 -6.44 12.80
CA THR A 19 6.24 -7.90 12.67
C THR A 19 5.48 -8.48 11.46
N PRO A 20 4.20 -8.15 11.19
CA PRO A 20 3.51 -8.68 10.02
C PRO A 20 4.10 -8.18 8.70
N GLY A 21 4.51 -6.91 8.63
CA GLY A 21 5.13 -6.33 7.43
C GLY A 21 6.50 -6.93 7.13
N ALA A 22 7.33 -7.11 8.17
CA ALA A 22 8.65 -7.73 8.05
C ALA A 22 8.57 -9.21 7.66
N ALA A 23 7.62 -9.96 8.24
CA ALA A 23 7.39 -11.36 7.87
C ALA A 23 6.94 -11.49 6.41
N LEU A 24 6.00 -10.65 5.96
CA LEU A 24 5.56 -10.61 4.57
C LEU A 24 6.71 -10.24 3.63
N ALA A 25 7.49 -9.20 3.95
CA ALA A 25 8.63 -8.78 3.14
C ALA A 25 9.66 -9.90 3.01
N GLY A 26 10.01 -10.58 4.11
CA GLY A 26 10.92 -11.73 4.08
C GLY A 26 10.41 -12.87 3.20
N LEU A 27 9.12 -13.20 3.29
CA LEU A 27 8.49 -14.21 2.46
C LEU A 27 8.49 -13.85 0.97
N LEU A 28 8.20 -12.58 0.64
CA LEU A 28 8.22 -12.09 -0.75
C LEU A 28 9.63 -12.10 -1.35
N VAL A 29 10.64 -11.70 -0.57
CA VAL A 29 12.06 -11.77 -1.01
C VAL A 29 12.48 -13.21 -1.26
N ALA A 30 12.15 -14.13 -0.34
CA ALA A 30 12.45 -15.55 -0.51
C ALA A 30 11.75 -16.14 -1.75
N ALA A 31 10.47 -15.83 -1.95
CA ALA A 31 9.72 -16.29 -3.11
C ALA A 31 10.29 -15.76 -4.43
N THR A 32 10.64 -14.47 -4.48
CA THR A 32 11.20 -13.82 -5.68
C THR A 32 12.58 -14.39 -6.03
N ALA A 33 13.43 -14.60 -5.02
CA ALA A 33 14.72 -15.25 -5.20
C ALA A 33 14.56 -16.67 -5.76
N LEU A 34 13.65 -17.47 -5.19
CA LEU A 34 13.37 -18.82 -5.66
C LEU A 34 12.86 -18.85 -7.11
N THR A 35 12.00 -17.92 -7.52
CA THR A 35 11.55 -17.82 -8.91
C THR A 35 12.67 -17.42 -9.86
N GLY A 36 13.57 -16.52 -9.43
CA GLY A 36 14.76 -16.16 -10.19
C GLY A 36 15.72 -17.35 -10.37
N TYR A 37 15.96 -18.13 -9.31
CA TYR A 37 16.77 -19.35 -9.40
C TYR A 37 16.16 -20.43 -10.30
N ALA A 38 14.83 -20.50 -10.37
CA ALA A 38 14.11 -21.47 -11.19
C ALA A 38 13.88 -21.02 -12.64
N ASP A 39 14.36 -19.83 -13.01
CA ASP A 39 14.17 -19.19 -14.32
C ASP A 39 12.68 -19.13 -14.74
N ARG A 40 11.81 -18.88 -13.75
CA ARG A 40 10.36 -18.77 -13.93
C ARG A 40 9.93 -17.30 -13.99
N PRO A 41 8.89 -16.97 -14.77
CA PRO A 41 8.36 -15.60 -14.82
C PRO A 41 7.89 -15.16 -13.43
N ALA A 42 8.39 -14.01 -12.97
CA ALA A 42 8.14 -13.46 -11.63
C ALA A 42 6.96 -12.48 -11.58
N ASP A 43 6.24 -12.26 -12.70
CA ASP A 43 5.16 -11.27 -12.81
C ASP A 43 4.05 -11.49 -11.77
N LEU A 44 3.66 -12.76 -11.53
CA LEU A 44 2.66 -13.10 -10.51
C LEU A 44 3.17 -12.78 -9.10
N VAL A 45 4.44 -13.04 -8.82
CA VAL A 45 5.05 -12.79 -7.51
C VAL A 45 5.11 -11.29 -7.24
N LEU A 46 5.46 -10.49 -8.24
CA LEU A 46 5.43 -9.02 -8.14
C LEU A 46 4.01 -8.47 -7.99
N ALA A 47 3.02 -9.04 -8.69
CA ALA A 47 1.62 -8.67 -8.53
C ALA A 47 1.12 -8.95 -7.09
N ILE A 48 1.46 -10.12 -6.53
CA ILE A 48 1.18 -10.48 -5.13
C ILE A 48 1.93 -9.54 -4.18
N ALA A 49 3.20 -9.24 -4.47
CA ALA A 49 4.00 -8.32 -3.68
C ALA A 49 3.40 -6.91 -3.65
N ALA A 50 2.93 -6.40 -4.79
CA ALA A 50 2.30 -5.09 -4.89
C ALA A 50 1.05 -5.03 -4.01
N ALA A 51 0.17 -6.02 -4.11
CA ALA A 51 -1.05 -6.10 -3.33
C ALA A 51 -0.78 -6.27 -1.83
N GLY A 52 0.15 -7.15 -1.47
CA GLY A 52 0.53 -7.40 -0.08
C GLY A 52 1.20 -6.19 0.58
N LEU A 53 2.18 -5.57 -0.10
CA LEU A 53 2.84 -4.37 0.39
C LEU A 53 1.85 -3.20 0.49
N ALA A 54 1.00 -2.98 -0.51
CA ALA A 54 -0.05 -1.96 -0.43
C ALA A 54 -0.99 -2.18 0.76
N ALA A 55 -1.44 -3.43 0.97
CA ALA A 55 -2.30 -3.78 2.10
C ALA A 55 -1.62 -3.51 3.44
N THR A 56 -0.33 -3.85 3.60
CA THR A 56 0.42 -3.57 4.83
C THR A 56 0.64 -2.07 5.07
N VAL A 57 0.89 -1.29 4.02
CA VAL A 57 0.99 0.18 4.12
C VAL A 57 -0.32 0.78 4.60
N VAL A 58 -1.45 0.36 4.02
CA VAL A 58 -2.77 0.86 4.41
C VAL A 58 -3.13 0.39 5.83
N ALA A 59 -2.82 -0.85 6.19
CA ALA A 59 -3.01 -1.36 7.55
C ALA A 59 -2.19 -0.56 8.59
N GLY A 60 -0.99 -0.12 8.21
CA GLY A 60 -0.12 0.73 9.04
C GLY A 60 -0.71 2.11 9.38
N LEU A 61 -1.77 2.53 8.67
CA LEU A 61 -2.54 3.75 8.99
C LEU A 61 -3.41 3.58 10.23
N GLN A 62 -3.60 2.37 10.74
CA GLN A 62 -4.31 2.14 11.99
C GLN A 62 -3.60 2.86 13.13
N ASP A 63 -4.27 3.86 13.69
CA ASP A 63 -3.75 4.64 14.82
C ASP A 63 -4.42 4.20 16.13
N PRO A 64 -3.84 3.23 16.86
CA PRO A 64 -4.42 2.76 18.13
C PRO A 64 -4.42 3.85 19.21
N ALA A 65 -3.60 4.90 19.06
CA ALA A 65 -3.52 6.01 19.99
C ALA A 65 -4.44 7.19 19.60
N ALA A 66 -5.28 7.05 18.57
CA ALA A 66 -6.09 8.15 18.05
C ALA A 66 -6.95 8.83 19.15
N ALA A 67 -7.55 8.05 20.04
CA ALA A 67 -8.36 8.54 21.15
C ALA A 67 -7.53 9.28 22.22
N LEU A 68 -6.27 8.87 22.44
CA LEU A 68 -5.36 9.51 23.40
C LEU A 68 -4.77 10.82 22.85
N LEU A 69 -4.66 10.94 21.52
CA LEU A 69 -4.08 12.08 20.82
C LEU A 69 -5.13 13.08 20.33
N GLU A 70 -6.41 12.87 20.66
CA GLU A 70 -7.51 13.76 20.30
C GLU A 70 -7.37 15.14 20.96
N ALA A 71 -6.81 15.18 22.17
CA ALA A 71 -6.57 16.41 22.93
C ALA A 71 -5.40 17.27 22.39
N LEU A 72 -4.58 16.75 21.47
CA LEU A 72 -3.44 17.48 20.92
C LEU A 72 -3.85 18.29 19.68
N PRO A 73 -3.32 19.53 19.51
CA PRO A 73 -3.65 20.42 18.39
C PRO A 73 -2.98 20.02 17.07
N VAL A 74 -2.87 18.72 16.79
CA VAL A 74 -2.27 18.19 15.56
C VAL A 74 -3.38 17.65 14.68
N SER A 75 -3.52 18.21 13.47
CA SER A 75 -4.53 17.74 12.52
C SER A 75 -4.39 16.23 12.25
N VAL A 76 -5.51 15.52 12.25
CA VAL A 76 -5.59 14.07 11.97
C VAL A 76 -4.90 13.71 10.64
N MET A 77 -5.09 14.55 9.62
CA MET A 77 -4.49 14.34 8.30
C MET A 77 -2.96 14.32 8.33
N ARG A 78 -2.35 15.22 9.10
CA ARG A 78 -0.88 15.30 9.21
C ARG A 78 -0.29 14.08 9.92
N ARG A 79 -0.99 13.52 10.90
CA ARG A 79 -0.60 12.24 11.55
C ARG A 79 -0.70 11.06 10.58
N ARG A 80 -1.77 11.01 9.77
CA ARG A 80 -1.94 9.98 8.73
C ARG A 80 -0.85 10.05 7.66
N VAL A 81 -0.53 11.25 7.16
CA VAL A 81 0.54 11.46 6.19
C VAL A 81 1.90 11.07 6.77
N LEU A 82 2.20 11.41 8.02
CA LEU A 82 3.44 11.01 8.68
C LEU A 82 3.54 9.48 8.79
N ARG A 83 2.48 8.80 9.23
CA ARG A 83 2.44 7.33 9.29
C ARG A 83 2.60 6.70 7.91
N LEU A 84 1.93 7.25 6.89
CA LEU A 84 2.05 6.79 5.51
C LEU A 84 3.49 6.94 5.01
N ALA A 85 4.18 8.04 5.34
CA ALA A 85 5.58 8.20 4.98
C ALA A 85 6.49 7.19 5.71
N VAL A 86 6.25 6.98 7.01
CA VAL A 86 7.04 6.04 7.84
C VAL A 86 6.89 4.59 7.36
N VAL A 87 5.70 4.16 6.95
CA VAL A 87 5.45 2.77 6.49
C VAL A 87 5.64 2.63 4.97
N GLY A 88 5.31 3.66 4.20
CA GLY A 88 5.44 3.68 2.74
C GLY A 88 6.89 3.69 2.27
N ALA A 89 7.79 4.39 2.96
CA ALA A 89 9.21 4.40 2.61
C ALA A 89 9.86 2.99 2.65
N PRO A 90 9.75 2.20 3.73
CA PRO A 90 10.27 0.84 3.74
C PRO A 90 9.53 -0.08 2.77
N ALA A 91 8.22 0.10 2.54
CA ALA A 91 7.51 -0.68 1.53
C ALA A 91 8.03 -0.43 0.11
N LEU A 92 8.35 0.83 -0.23
CA LEU A 92 9.00 1.18 -1.48
C LEU A 92 10.41 0.62 -1.58
N ALA A 93 11.18 0.64 -0.48
CA ALA A 93 12.52 0.04 -0.46
C ALA A 93 12.47 -1.48 -0.69
N VAL A 94 11.51 -2.17 -0.07
CA VAL A 94 11.26 -3.60 -0.32
C VAL A 94 10.84 -3.83 -1.76
N TRP A 95 9.95 -3.01 -2.32
CA TRP A 95 9.58 -3.11 -3.73
C TRP A 95 10.77 -3.00 -4.67
N TRP A 96 11.63 -1.98 -4.48
CA TRP A 96 12.84 -1.83 -5.29
C TRP A 96 13.78 -3.03 -5.19
N LEU A 97 13.90 -3.62 -4.00
CA LEU A 97 14.66 -4.85 -3.82
C LEU A 97 14.04 -6.00 -4.64
N LEU A 98 12.73 -6.20 -4.56
CA LEU A 98 12.04 -7.26 -5.32
C LEU A 98 12.16 -7.05 -6.83
N ASP A 99 11.94 -5.83 -7.31
CA ASP A 99 12.07 -5.44 -8.71
C ASP A 99 13.49 -5.74 -9.23
N SER A 100 14.52 -5.37 -8.46
CA SER A 100 15.94 -5.62 -8.81
C SER A 100 16.34 -7.09 -8.84
N LEU A 101 15.61 -7.95 -8.11
CA LEU A 101 15.83 -9.39 -8.07
C LEU A 101 15.03 -10.14 -9.13
N SER A 102 14.09 -9.46 -9.78
CA SER A 102 13.20 -10.05 -10.78
C SER A 102 13.71 -9.78 -12.20
N THR A 103 13.44 -10.71 -13.11
CA THR A 103 13.59 -10.52 -14.56
C THR A 103 12.26 -10.15 -15.22
N ALA A 104 11.31 -9.65 -14.43
CA ALA A 104 9.94 -9.38 -14.86
C ALA A 104 9.83 -8.19 -15.82
N GLN A 105 8.82 -8.22 -16.69
CA GLN A 105 8.52 -7.09 -17.58
C GLN A 105 7.79 -5.96 -16.84
N LEU A 106 7.09 -6.29 -15.75
CA LEU A 106 6.45 -5.32 -14.86
C LEU A 106 7.52 -4.55 -14.09
N SER A 107 7.90 -3.39 -14.60
CA SER A 107 8.97 -2.56 -14.03
C SER A 107 8.42 -1.28 -13.41
N GLY A 108 8.96 -0.94 -12.23
CA GLY A 108 8.68 0.31 -11.53
C GLY A 108 7.55 0.27 -10.48
N PRO A 109 7.42 1.32 -9.65
CA PRO A 109 6.58 1.32 -8.45
C PRO A 109 5.09 1.57 -8.71
N GLY A 110 4.68 1.70 -9.98
CA GLY A 110 3.32 2.08 -10.38
C GLY A 110 2.24 1.22 -9.72
N PRO A 111 2.25 -0.11 -9.86
CA PRO A 111 1.22 -0.98 -9.30
C PRO A 111 1.08 -0.87 -7.78
N LEU A 112 2.21 -0.82 -7.06
CA LEU A 112 2.23 -0.63 -5.62
C LEU A 112 1.60 0.71 -5.22
N LEU A 113 1.98 1.80 -5.88
CA LEU A 113 1.46 3.13 -5.58
C LEU A 113 -0.03 3.24 -5.89
N ALA A 114 -0.47 2.70 -7.03
CA ALA A 114 -1.86 2.68 -7.46
C ALA A 114 -2.75 1.93 -6.45
N LEU A 115 -2.36 0.72 -6.06
CA LEU A 115 -3.10 -0.08 -5.08
C LEU A 115 -3.10 0.57 -3.69
N THR A 116 -1.96 1.11 -3.26
CA THR A 116 -1.87 1.82 -1.97
C THR A 116 -2.81 3.02 -1.96
N ALA A 117 -2.76 3.87 -2.97
CA ALA A 117 -3.63 5.04 -3.08
C ALA A 117 -5.11 4.64 -3.13
N THR A 118 -5.45 3.55 -3.82
CA THR A 118 -6.83 3.03 -3.89
C THR A 118 -7.32 2.56 -2.53
N GLY A 119 -6.49 1.81 -1.79
CA GLY A 119 -6.82 1.40 -0.41
C GLY A 119 -6.96 2.58 0.54
N VAL A 120 -6.12 3.61 0.41
CA VAL A 120 -6.25 4.87 1.16
C VAL A 120 -7.54 5.59 0.81
N ALA A 121 -7.89 5.68 -0.48
CA ALA A 121 -9.14 6.29 -0.92
C ALA A 121 -10.34 5.56 -0.31
N VAL A 122 -10.38 4.24 -0.36
CA VAL A 122 -11.44 3.46 0.29
C VAL A 122 -11.49 3.74 1.79
N ALA A 123 -10.35 3.80 2.48
CA ALA A 123 -10.30 4.13 3.90
C ALA A 123 -10.81 5.56 4.22
N VAL A 124 -10.60 6.52 3.32
CA VAL A 124 -11.12 7.89 3.48
C VAL A 124 -12.65 7.94 3.38
N TRP A 125 -13.23 7.11 2.52
CA TRP A 125 -14.68 7.12 2.26
C TRP A 125 -15.47 6.12 3.12
N ALA A 126 -14.80 5.17 3.74
CA ALA A 126 -15.41 4.15 4.59
C ALA A 126 -15.75 4.65 6.00
N PRO A 127 -16.70 3.98 6.70
CA PRO A 127 -17.02 4.31 8.09
C PRO A 127 -15.80 4.23 9.02
N PRO A 128 -15.61 5.16 9.97
CA PRO A 128 -14.37 5.26 10.77
C PRO A 128 -13.97 3.97 11.47
N ARG A 129 -14.95 3.19 11.94
CA ARG A 129 -14.72 1.90 12.64
C ARG A 129 -14.11 0.82 11.76
N ARG A 130 -14.33 0.87 10.44
CA ARG A 130 -13.91 -0.17 9.47
C ARG A 130 -13.00 0.38 8.38
N ALA A 131 -12.73 1.68 8.36
CA ALA A 131 -12.00 2.38 7.32
C ALA A 131 -10.66 1.71 6.97
N VAL A 132 -9.82 1.46 7.97
CA VAL A 132 -8.49 0.87 7.74
C VAL A 132 -8.59 -0.58 7.30
N LEU A 133 -9.53 -1.36 7.85
CA LEU A 133 -9.74 -2.74 7.46
C LEU A 133 -10.20 -2.85 6.00
N LEU A 134 -11.20 -2.05 5.61
CA LEU A 134 -11.71 -2.01 4.23
C LEU A 134 -10.65 -1.49 3.25
N GLY A 135 -9.89 -0.47 3.65
CA GLY A 135 -8.78 0.04 2.86
C GLY A 135 -7.69 -1.00 2.65
N ALA A 136 -7.28 -1.70 3.71
CA ALA A 136 -6.22 -2.72 3.65
C ALA A 136 -6.67 -3.98 2.89
N SER A 137 -7.95 -4.34 2.92
CA SER A 137 -8.48 -5.44 2.12
C SER A 137 -8.60 -5.11 0.63
N THR A 138 -8.69 -3.83 0.27
CA THR A 138 -8.94 -3.40 -1.12
C THR A 138 -7.84 -3.85 -2.09
N PRO A 139 -6.53 -3.65 -1.82
CA PRO A 139 -5.47 -4.17 -2.69
C PRO A 139 -5.55 -5.66 -2.94
N VAL A 140 -5.82 -6.44 -1.88
CA VAL A 140 -5.94 -7.90 -1.97
C VAL A 140 -7.18 -8.28 -2.78
N ALA A 141 -8.31 -7.62 -2.52
CA ALA A 141 -9.55 -7.86 -3.25
C ALA A 141 -9.40 -7.58 -4.74
N LEU A 142 -8.79 -6.45 -5.12
CA LEU A 142 -8.54 -6.10 -6.53
C LEU A 142 -7.62 -7.11 -7.21
N PHE A 143 -6.54 -7.53 -6.54
CA PHE A 143 -5.68 -8.60 -7.05
C PHE A 143 -6.45 -9.91 -7.22
N THR A 144 -7.21 -10.34 -6.22
CA THR A 144 -7.98 -11.60 -6.32
C THR A 144 -9.04 -11.53 -7.41
N LEU A 145 -9.68 -10.38 -7.59
CA LEU A 145 -10.68 -10.17 -8.62
C LEU A 145 -10.06 -10.25 -10.01
N HIS A 146 -8.87 -9.66 -10.19
CA HIS A 146 -8.11 -9.76 -11.44
C HIS A 146 -7.81 -11.21 -11.84
N GLN A 147 -7.52 -12.08 -10.86
CA GLN A 147 -7.20 -13.48 -11.12
C GLN A 147 -8.41 -14.38 -11.43
N VAL A 148 -9.60 -13.99 -10.97
CA VAL A 148 -10.80 -14.84 -11.04
C VAL A 148 -11.79 -14.37 -12.10
N VAL A 149 -11.78 -13.09 -12.47
CA VAL A 149 -12.69 -12.55 -13.48
C VAL A 149 -12.27 -13.02 -14.88
N PRO A 150 -13.16 -13.68 -15.65
CA PRO A 150 -12.88 -14.10 -17.02
C PRO A 150 -12.47 -12.93 -17.91
N SER A 151 -11.67 -13.21 -18.93
CA SER A 151 -11.20 -12.20 -19.88
C SER A 151 -12.36 -11.44 -20.55
N GLY A 152 -12.18 -10.14 -20.71
CA GLY A 152 -13.18 -9.22 -21.24
C GLY A 152 -13.01 -7.81 -20.66
N THR A 153 -13.87 -6.89 -21.08
CA THR A 153 -13.78 -5.45 -20.73
C THR A 153 -13.73 -5.20 -19.22
N THR A 154 -14.46 -5.97 -18.42
CA THR A 154 -14.43 -5.87 -16.96
C THR A 154 -13.07 -6.27 -16.38
N SER A 155 -12.45 -7.32 -16.92
CA SER A 155 -11.12 -7.78 -16.51
C SER A 155 -10.05 -6.74 -16.85
N ASP A 156 -10.15 -6.10 -18.02
CA ASP A 156 -9.23 -5.04 -18.45
C ASP A 156 -9.26 -3.84 -17.50
N VAL A 157 -10.45 -3.38 -17.11
CA VAL A 157 -10.60 -2.27 -16.15
C VAL A 157 -10.05 -2.66 -14.77
N ILE A 158 -10.29 -3.90 -14.33
CA ILE A 158 -9.74 -4.40 -13.07
C ILE A 158 -8.21 -4.50 -13.16
N ALA A 159 -7.64 -4.76 -14.34
CA ALA A 159 -6.21 -4.86 -14.56
C ALA A 159 -5.50 -3.50 -14.70
N TRP A 160 -6.22 -2.37 -14.74
CA TRP A 160 -5.60 -1.04 -14.92
C TRP A 160 -4.57 -0.67 -13.85
N TRP A 161 -4.64 -1.25 -12.65
CA TRP A 161 -3.58 -1.03 -11.65
C TRP A 161 -2.24 -1.69 -12.06
N LEU A 162 -2.25 -2.66 -12.98
CA LEU A 162 -1.06 -3.25 -13.60
C LEU A 162 -0.68 -2.55 -14.91
N THR A 163 -1.64 -2.36 -15.82
CA THR A 163 -1.35 -1.83 -17.17
C THR A 163 -1.17 -0.31 -17.19
N ASP A 164 -1.99 0.39 -16.40
CA ASP A 164 -2.16 1.84 -16.42
C ASP A 164 -2.12 2.45 -15.00
N PRO A 165 -1.11 2.10 -14.18
CA PRO A 165 -1.10 2.39 -12.75
C PRO A 165 -1.17 3.88 -12.43
N TRP A 166 -0.63 4.73 -13.30
CA TRP A 166 -0.60 6.17 -13.11
C TRP A 166 -1.98 6.82 -13.20
N TRP A 167 -2.85 6.30 -14.06
CA TRP A 167 -4.23 6.76 -14.16
C TRP A 167 -5.04 6.38 -12.92
N VAL A 168 -4.86 5.13 -12.44
CA VAL A 168 -5.47 4.67 -11.19
C VAL A 168 -4.98 5.49 -10.00
N LEU A 169 -3.67 5.76 -9.92
CA LEU A 169 -3.08 6.61 -8.90
C LEU A 169 -3.67 8.03 -8.92
N ALA A 170 -3.77 8.64 -10.11
CA ALA A 170 -4.35 9.97 -10.26
C ALA A 170 -5.82 10.00 -9.82
N ALA A 171 -6.62 9.03 -10.23
CA ALA A 171 -8.04 8.93 -9.82
C ALA A 171 -8.18 8.73 -8.31
N ALA A 172 -7.40 7.81 -7.71
CA ALA A 172 -7.44 7.53 -6.29
C ALA A 172 -6.99 8.72 -5.42
N THR A 173 -5.97 9.46 -5.88
CA THR A 173 -5.51 10.67 -5.19
C THR A 173 -6.55 11.79 -5.26
N LEU A 174 -7.23 11.97 -6.40
CA LEU A 174 -8.37 12.90 -6.51
C LEU A 174 -9.50 12.54 -5.54
N LEU A 175 -9.85 11.25 -5.42
CA LEU A 175 -10.83 10.77 -4.45
C LEU A 175 -10.41 11.02 -3.00
N CYS A 176 -9.12 10.86 -2.68
CA CYS A 176 -8.57 11.21 -1.37
C CYS A 176 -8.73 12.71 -1.08
N VAL A 177 -8.43 13.58 -2.05
CA VAL A 177 -8.56 15.03 -1.92
C VAL A 177 -10.02 15.45 -1.77
N ALA A 178 -10.93 14.84 -2.53
CA ALA A 178 -12.36 15.08 -2.43
C ALA A 178 -12.93 14.65 -1.06
N GLY A 179 -12.46 13.53 -0.52
CA GLY A 179 -12.88 13.00 0.78
C GLY A 179 -12.29 13.71 2.00
N ARG A 180 -11.32 14.63 1.83
CA ARG A 180 -10.56 15.24 2.95
C ARG A 180 -11.39 16.02 3.98
N ARG A 181 -12.63 16.40 3.65
CA ARG A 181 -13.52 17.24 4.48
C ARG A 181 -14.68 16.47 5.11
N ARG A 182 -14.76 15.16 4.90
CA ARG A 182 -15.71 14.27 5.58
C ARG A 182 -15.11 13.78 6.89
#